data_AF-A0A831KQ38-F1
#
_entry.id   AF-A0A831KQ38-F1
#
_cell.length_a   1.000
_cell.length_b   1.000
_cell.length_c   1.000
_cell.angle_alpha   90.00
_cell.angle_beta   90.00
_cell.angle_gamma   90.00
#
_symmetry.space_group_name_H-M   'P 1'
#
loop_
_entity.id
_entity.type
_entity.pdbx_description
1 polymer ?
#
loop_
_entity_poly.entity_id
_entity_poly.type
_entity_poly.pdbx_seq_one_letter_code
_entity_poly.pdbx_strand_id
1 'polypeptide(L)'
;CYLAVAKLKPAMGYDDALDAFGVHAIGGAIGAILTGVFVVKGLGGAGLVEGVTMGKQVGIQIVAVLSTLVYDAIVTLILLKIVDVFVGLRVSEEAETEGLDIALHDERGYNL
;
A
#
# COMPACT_ATOMS: atom_id res chain seq x y z
N CYS A 1 6.37 8.04 -5.84
CA CYS A 1 6.82 7.51 -4.54
C CYS A 1 7.44 8.60 -3.65
N TYR A 2 8.56 9.26 -4.02
CA TYR A 2 9.21 10.26 -3.15
C TYR A 2 8.26 11.32 -2.55
N LEU A 3 7.42 11.97 -3.36
CA LEU A 3 6.48 12.98 -2.86
C LEU A 3 5.41 12.40 -1.92
N ALA A 4 5.00 11.14 -2.12
CA ALA A 4 4.05 10.49 -1.21
C ALA A 4 4.67 10.29 0.18
N VAL A 5 5.93 9.87 0.22
CA VAL A 5 6.67 9.66 1.48
C VAL A 5 7.08 10.99 2.12
N ALA A 6 7.74 11.87 1.37
CA ALA A 6 8.37 13.06 1.93
C ALA A 6 7.42 14.24 2.15
N LYS A 7 6.24 14.25 1.51
CA LYS A 7 5.29 15.37 1.56
C LYS A 7 3.89 14.94 2.00
N LEU A 8 3.31 13.93 1.36
CA LEU A 8 1.94 13.50 1.67
C LEU A 8 1.84 12.89 3.07
N LYS A 9 2.73 11.95 3.43
CA LYS A 9 2.74 11.33 4.77
C LYS A 9 2.81 12.34 5.91
N PRO A 10 3.80 13.26 5.96
CA PRO A 10 3.86 14.27 7.02
C PRO A 10 2.66 15.23 7.01
N ALA A 11 2.15 15.59 5.82
CA ALA A 11 1.01 16.50 5.72
C ALA A 11 -0.30 15.88 6.22
N MET A 12 -0.46 14.57 6.07
CA MET A 12 -1.64 13.83 6.53
C MET A 12 -1.49 13.22 7.92
N GLY A 13 -0.25 13.13 8.44
CA GLY A 13 0.04 12.66 9.79
C GLY A 13 -0.19 11.17 10.03
N TYR A 14 -0.25 10.33 8.97
CA TYR A 14 -0.42 8.89 9.14
C TYR A 14 0.92 8.20 9.46
N ASP A 15 0.89 7.24 10.41
CA ASP A 15 2.05 6.45 10.81
C ASP A 15 2.15 5.17 9.98
N ASP A 16 2.72 5.33 8.79
CA ASP A 16 3.17 4.23 7.94
C ASP A 16 4.68 4.05 8.17
N ALA A 17 5.02 3.21 9.15
CA ALA A 17 6.35 3.10 9.74
C ALA A 17 7.46 2.87 8.70
N LEU A 18 7.17 2.05 7.68
CA LEU A 18 8.13 1.65 6.65
C LEU A 18 7.76 2.15 5.24
N ASP A 19 6.89 3.16 5.16
CA ASP A 19 6.47 3.80 3.90
C ASP A 19 5.81 2.85 2.88
N ALA A 20 5.14 1.80 3.36
CA ALA A 20 4.51 0.79 2.51
C ALA A 20 3.46 1.40 1.56
N PHE A 21 2.63 2.30 2.07
CA PHE A 21 1.61 2.99 1.26
C PHE A 21 2.24 3.93 0.23
N GLY A 22 3.18 4.77 0.67
CA GLY A 22 3.82 5.78 -0.19
C GLY A 22 4.67 5.19 -1.31
N VAL A 23 5.31 4.04 -1.06
CA VAL A 23 6.16 3.36 -2.04
C VAL A 23 5.36 2.36 -2.87
N HIS A 24 4.63 1.44 -2.24
CA HIS A 24 4.00 0.32 -2.93
C HIS A 24 2.62 0.68 -3.47
N ALA A 25 1.72 1.27 -2.66
CA ALA A 25 0.37 1.59 -3.12
C ALA A 25 0.38 2.70 -4.18
N ILE A 26 1.04 3.83 -3.90
CA ILE A 26 1.14 4.95 -4.87
C ILE A 26 1.98 4.56 -6.08
N GLY A 27 3.12 3.89 -5.88
CA GLY A 27 3.97 3.41 -6.97
C GLY A 27 3.25 2.41 -7.87
N GLY A 28 2.56 1.44 -7.27
CA GLY A 28 1.76 0.43 -7.96
C GLY A 28 0.61 1.04 -8.75
N ALA A 29 -0.14 2.00 -8.18
CA ALA A 29 -1.21 2.70 -8.86
C ALA A 29 -0.71 3.46 -10.11
N ILE A 30 0.36 4.24 -9.97
CA ILE A 30 0.97 4.96 -11.09
C ILE A 30 1.46 3.96 -12.15
N GLY A 31 2.14 2.90 -11.73
CA GLY A 31 2.63 1.83 -12.62
C GLY A 31 1.50 1.19 -13.42
N ALA A 32 0.42 0.78 -12.75
CA ALA A 32 -0.73 0.13 -13.39
C ALA A 32 -1.45 1.05 -14.38
N ILE A 33 -1.57 2.35 -14.08
CA ILE A 33 -2.15 3.33 -15.01
C ILE A 33 -1.24 3.50 -16.22
N LEU A 34 0.08 3.63 -16.01
CA LEU A 34 1.05 3.75 -17.09
C LEU A 34 1.16 2.48 -17.94
N THR A 35 0.87 1.29 -17.39
CA THR A 35 0.72 0.07 -18.18
C THR A 35 -0.34 0.27 -19.27
N GLY A 36 -1.43 0.98 -18.99
CA GLY A 36 -2.46 1.28 -20.01
C GLY A 36 -1.95 2.13 -21.17
N VAL A 37 -0.90 2.94 -20.95
CA VAL A 37 -0.22 3.72 -22.00
C VAL A 37 0.79 2.84 -22.73
N PHE A 38 1.69 2.19 -22.00
CA PHE A 38 2.86 1.51 -22.57
C PHE A 38 2.57 0.10 -23.10
N VAL A 39 1.38 -0.46 -22.88
CA VAL A 39 0.98 -1.74 -23.48
C VAL A 39 0.76 -1.64 -25.01
N VAL A 40 0.66 -0.43 -25.56
CA VAL A 40 0.45 -0.22 -27.00
C VAL A 40 1.63 -0.75 -27.82
N LYS A 41 1.34 -1.55 -28.85
CA LYS A 41 2.36 -2.21 -29.70
C LYS A 41 3.36 -1.23 -30.33
N GLY A 42 2.88 -0.05 -30.76
CA GLY A 42 3.74 1.00 -31.31
C GLY A 42 4.71 1.64 -30.32
N LEU A 43 4.53 1.42 -29.02
CA LEU A 43 5.43 1.85 -27.94
C LEU A 43 6.30 0.70 -27.41
N GLY A 44 6.29 -0.46 -28.06
CA GLY A 44 7.02 -1.67 -27.64
C GLY A 44 6.25 -2.56 -26.67
N GLY A 45 4.97 -2.27 -26.40
CA GLY A 45 4.12 -3.10 -25.56
C GLY A 45 3.54 -4.35 -26.25
N ALA A 46 2.88 -5.20 -25.47
CA ALA A 46 2.30 -6.47 -25.95
C ALA A 46 1.17 -6.31 -26.97
N GLY A 47 0.55 -5.13 -27.04
CA GLY A 47 -0.60 -4.84 -27.88
C GLY A 47 -1.88 -4.69 -27.06
N LEU A 48 -2.81 -3.90 -27.61
CA LEU A 48 -4.16 -3.75 -27.08
C LEU A 48 -5.03 -4.90 -27.60
N VAL A 49 -6.05 -5.26 -26.83
CA VAL A 49 -7.14 -6.12 -27.30
C VAL A 49 -7.81 -5.45 -28.51
N GLU A 50 -8.29 -6.25 -29.46
CA GLU A 50 -8.97 -5.74 -30.65
C GLU A 50 -10.13 -4.81 -30.27
N GLY A 51 -10.22 -3.66 -30.94
CA GLY A 51 -11.22 -2.64 -30.67
C GLY A 51 -10.97 -1.77 -29.41
N VAL A 52 -9.95 -2.07 -28.61
CA VAL A 52 -9.58 -1.25 -27.44
C VAL A 52 -8.59 -0.17 -27.86
N THR A 53 -8.87 1.08 -27.46
CA THR A 53 -7.95 2.21 -27.65
C THR A 53 -7.06 2.39 -26.42
N MET A 54 -5.92 3.08 -26.57
CA MET A 54 -5.04 3.43 -25.45
C MET A 54 -5.81 4.16 -24.33
N GLY A 55 -6.64 5.15 -24.68
CA GLY A 55 -7.46 5.87 -23.72
C GLY A 55 -8.46 4.98 -22.99
N LYS A 56 -9.09 4.02 -23.70
CA LYS A 56 -9.97 3.03 -23.07
C LYS A 56 -9.20 2.12 -22.12
N GLN A 57 -8.00 1.68 -22.48
CA GLN A 57 -7.16 0.85 -21.61
C GLN A 57 -6.73 1.60 -20.35
N VAL A 58 -6.28 2.86 -20.46
CA VAL A 58 -5.96 3.70 -19.30
C VAL A 58 -7.18 3.84 -18.38
N GLY A 59 -8.38 4.05 -18.95
CA GLY A 59 -9.62 4.08 -18.19
C GLY A 59 -9.92 2.77 -17.45
N ILE A 60 -9.69 1.62 -18.09
CA ILE A 60 -9.82 0.30 -17.45
C ILE A 60 -8.83 0.17 -16.28
N GLN A 61 -7.57 0.59 -16.46
CA GLN A 61 -6.57 0.54 -15.40
C GLN A 61 -6.92 1.44 -14.21
N ILE A 62 -7.48 2.64 -14.45
CA ILE A 62 -7.97 3.52 -13.38
C ILE A 62 -9.09 2.84 -12.58
N VAL A 63 -10.08 2.25 -13.27
CA VAL A 63 -11.18 1.53 -12.60
C VAL A 63 -10.63 0.34 -11.80
N ALA A 64 -9.66 -0.40 -12.35
CA ALA A 64 -9.01 -1.49 -11.64
C ALA A 64 -8.33 -1.01 -10.36
N VAL A 65 -7.48 0.02 -10.44
CA VAL A 65 -6.79 0.61 -9.28
C VAL A 65 -7.77 1.10 -8.21
N LEU A 66 -8.82 1.82 -8.60
CA LEU A 66 -9.82 2.30 -7.65
C LEU A 66 -10.59 1.15 -6.99
N SER A 67 -10.94 0.12 -7.77
CA SER A 67 -11.64 -1.07 -7.25
C SER A 67 -10.77 -1.81 -6.24
N THR A 68 -9.48 -2.00 -6.53
CA THR A 68 -8.55 -2.66 -5.60
C THR A 68 -8.32 -1.81 -4.35
N LEU A 69 -8.14 -0.49 -4.47
CA LEU A 69 -7.98 0.39 -3.32
C LEU A 69 -9.19 0.35 -2.37
N VAL A 70 -10.41 0.38 -2.92
CA VAL A 70 -11.64 0.32 -2.12
C VAL A 70 -11.77 -1.04 -1.44
N TYR A 71 -11.52 -2.12 -2.18
CA TYR A 71 -11.57 -3.48 -1.63
C TYR A 71 -10.54 -3.65 -0.51
N ASP A 72 -9.28 -3.31 -0.75
CA ASP A 72 -8.19 -3.46 0.21
C ASP A 72 -8.44 -2.63 1.46
N ALA A 73 -8.89 -1.38 1.33
CA ALA A 73 -9.19 -0.51 2.47
C ALA A 73 -10.34 -1.08 3.34
N ILE A 74 -11.46 -1.48 2.71
CA ILE A 74 -12.64 -1.97 3.45
C ILE A 74 -12.36 -3.33 4.09
N VAL A 75 -11.86 -4.28 3.30
CA VAL A 75 -11.65 -5.65 3.77
C VAL A 75 -10.57 -5.70 4.82
N THR A 76 -9.45 -5.00 4.63
CA THR A 76 -8.38 -4.95 5.64
C THR A 76 -8.87 -4.30 6.92
N LEU A 77 -9.63 -3.19 6.84
CA LEU A 77 -10.18 -2.55 8.04
C LEU A 77 -11.09 -3.49 8.83
N ILE A 78 -11.97 -4.23 8.15
CA ILE A 78 -12.85 -5.22 8.78
C ILE A 78 -12.02 -6.31 9.46
N LEU A 79 -11.04 -6.89 8.75
CA LEU A 79 -10.20 -7.95 9.30
C LEU A 79 -9.38 -7.48 10.50
N LEU A 80 -8.75 -6.31 10.42
CA LEU A 80 -8.00 -5.74 11.53
C LEU A 80 -8.89 -5.48 12.74
N LYS A 81 -10.13 -4.99 12.55
CA LYS A 81 -11.08 -4.79 13.66
C LYS A 81 -11.56 -6.10 14.27
N ILE A 82 -11.76 -7.14 13.46
CA ILE A 82 -12.06 -8.47 13.97
C ILE A 82 -10.90 -8.96 14.85
N VAL A 83 -9.67 -8.92 14.35
CA VAL A 83 -8.49 -9.35 15.11
C VAL A 83 -8.33 -8.54 16.40
N ASP A 84 -8.49 -7.22 16.33
CA ASP A 84 -8.38 -6.31 17.48
C ASP A 84 -9.40 -6.63 18.59
N VAL A 85 -10.63 -7.02 18.21
CA VAL A 85 -11.68 -7.39 19.19
C VAL A 85 -11.42 -8.75 19.85
N PHE A 86 -10.88 -9.73 19.11
CA PHE A 86 -10.72 -11.10 19.63
C PHE A 86 -9.37 -11.36 20.30
N VAL A 87 -8.31 -10.72 19.82
CA VAL A 87 -6.92 -10.96 20.24
C VAL A 87 -6.26 -9.69 20.77
N GLY A 88 -6.65 -8.53 20.24
CA GLY A 88 -5.91 -7.27 20.40
C GLY A 88 -4.82 -7.15 19.34
N LEU A 89 -4.79 -6.03 18.61
CA LEU A 89 -3.84 -5.83 17.51
C LEU A 89 -2.55 -5.12 17.95
N ARG A 90 -2.64 -4.19 18.91
CA ARG A 90 -1.51 -3.39 19.43
C ARG A 90 -1.13 -3.86 20.82
N VAL A 91 0.16 -3.84 21.15
CA VAL A 91 0.67 -4.06 22.50
C VAL A 91 0.24 -2.92 23.45
N SER A 92 0.41 -3.09 24.76
CA SER A 92 0.15 -2.01 25.72
C SER A 92 1.15 -0.87 25.57
N GLU A 93 0.81 0.32 26.07
CA GLU A 93 1.71 1.49 26.04
C GLU A 93 3.01 1.23 26.82
N GLU A 94 2.93 0.46 27.92
CA GLU A 94 4.10 0.06 28.69
C GLU A 94 5.02 -0.86 27.89
N ALA A 95 4.47 -1.88 27.23
CA ALA A 95 5.24 -2.80 26.38
C ALA A 95 5.84 -2.10 25.15
N GLU A 96 5.11 -1.14 24.57
CA GLU A 96 5.64 -0.30 23.49
C GLU A 96 6.80 0.58 23.96
N THR A 97 6.72 1.11 25.18
CA THR A 97 7.77 1.95 25.81
C THR A 97 9.00 1.14 26.21
N GLU A 98 8.82 -0.07 26.73
CA GLU A 98 9.90 -1.00 27.09
C GLU A 98 10.64 -1.54 25.86
N GLY A 99 9.91 -1.70 24.75
CA GLY A 99 10.40 -2.25 23.49
C GLY A 99 10.01 -3.72 23.32
N LEU A 100 9.56 -4.08 22.11
CA LEU A 100 8.97 -5.40 21.84
C LEU A 100 9.97 -6.56 21.99
N ASP A 101 11.27 -6.33 21.78
CA ASP A 101 12.32 -7.33 22.01
C ASP A 101 12.27 -7.86 23.45
N ILE A 102 12.14 -6.97 24.44
CA ILE A 102 12.05 -7.36 25.86
C ILE A 102 10.64 -7.84 26.18
N ALA A 103 9.63 -7.03 25.86
CA ALA A 103 8.27 -7.25 26.33
C ALA A 103 7.61 -8.51 25.76
N LEU A 104 7.97 -8.93 24.54
CA LEU A 104 7.38 -10.09 23.86
C LEU A 104 8.35 -11.26 23.65
N HIS A 105 9.66 -11.02 23.67
CA HIS A 105 10.65 -12.04 23.33
C HIS A 105 11.66 -12.31 24.46
N ASP A 106 11.68 -11.52 25.54
CA ASP A 106 12.66 -11.61 26.63
C ASP A 106 14.12 -11.60 26.12
N GLU A 107 14.35 -10.87 25.02
CA GLU A 107 15.63 -10.82 24.30
C GLU A 107 16.10 -9.37 24.10
N ARG A 108 17.38 -9.18 23.80
CA ARG A 108 17.96 -7.90 23.37
C ARG A 108 18.58 -8.09 21.99
N GLY A 109 18.14 -7.31 21.00
CA GLY A 109 18.73 -7.35 19.67
C GLY A 109 20.24 -7.07 19.64
N TYR A 110 20.74 -6.22 20.53
CA TYR A 110 22.17 -5.92 20.69
C TYR A 110 22.54 -5.71 22.16
N ASN A 111 23.72 -6.19 22.56
CA ASN A 111 24.38 -5.87 23.83
C ASN A 111 25.66 -5.08 23.51
N LEU A 112 25.58 -3.74 23.60
CA LEU A 112 26.70 -2.83 23.41
C LEU A 112 27.46 -2.57 24.72
#